data_AF-A0AAD4P7S1-F1
#
_entry.id   AF-A0AAD4P7S1-F1
#
_cell.length_a   1.000
_cell.length_b   1.000
_cell.length_c   1.000
_cell.angle_alpha   90.00
_cell.angle_beta   90.00
_cell.angle_gamma   90.00
#
_symmetry.space_group_name_H-M   'P 1'
#
loop_
_entity.id
_entity.type
_entity.pdbx_description
1 polymer ?
#
loop_
_entity_poly.entity_id
_entity_poly.type
_entity_poly.pdbx_seq_one_letter_code
_entity_poly.pdbx_strand_id
1 'polypeptide(L)'
;MSRLFYSIAILLLFVSKSVVSVPSCPDVIKNVAPCLSYLQGKSASPQCCAGVKGLSGMAKNQQDRMAICECVKQALSSYAYDPKRIPLLPKECGADVVLPPVDKNYDCSKAQLAEDGAMIM
;
A
#
# COMPACT_ATOMS: atom_id res chain seq x y z
N MET A 1 -47.98 -5.57 10.37
CA MET A 1 -46.94 -5.17 11.33
C MET A 1 -45.69 -6.04 11.20
N SER A 2 -45.78 -7.38 11.24
CA SER A 2 -44.63 -8.30 11.14
C SER A 2 -43.78 -8.18 9.86
N ARG A 3 -44.37 -7.75 8.74
CA ARG A 3 -43.62 -7.53 7.48
C ARG A 3 -42.72 -6.30 7.52
N LEU A 4 -43.12 -5.24 8.23
CA LEU A 4 -42.28 -4.05 8.42
C LEU A 4 -41.05 -4.35 9.29
N PHE A 5 -41.22 -5.15 10.35
CA PHE A 5 -40.10 -5.58 11.20
C PHE A 5 -39.08 -6.43 10.42
N TYR A 6 -39.54 -7.28 9.51
CA TYR A 6 -38.67 -8.11 8.68
C TYR A 6 -37.87 -7.27 7.66
N SER A 7 -38.50 -6.26 7.06
CA SER A 7 -37.84 -5.32 6.15
C SER A 7 -36.76 -4.49 6.85
N ILE A 8 -37.02 -4.03 8.08
CA ILE A 8 -36.05 -3.27 8.88
C ILE A 8 -34.86 -4.17 9.29
N ALA A 9 -35.13 -5.42 9.67
CA ALA A 9 -34.09 -6.39 10.01
C ALA A 9 -33.19 -6.73 8.81
N ILE A 10 -33.76 -6.86 7.60
CA ILE A 10 -32.98 -7.10 6.38
C ILE A 10 -32.15 -5.86 6.00
N LEU A 11 -32.70 -4.64 6.12
CA LEU A 11 -31.98 -3.41 5.78
C LEU A 11 -30.76 -3.16 6.70
N LEU A 12 -30.83 -3.59 7.96
CA LEU A 12 -29.72 -3.50 8.92
C LEU A 12 -28.58 -4.48 8.64
N LEU A 13 -28.83 -5.58 7.91
CA LEU A 13 -27.81 -6.57 7.54
C LEU A 13 -26.93 -6.14 6.35
N PHE A 14 -27.32 -5.11 5.59
CA PHE A 14 -26.57 -4.61 4.43
C PHE A 14 -25.59 -3.46 4.77
N VAL A 15 -25.57 -2.95 6.00
CA VAL A 15 -24.58 -1.94 6.40
C VAL A 15 -23.30 -2.63 6.85
N SER A 16 -22.59 -3.23 5.89
CA SER A 16 -21.15 -3.47 6.06
C SER A 16 -20.45 -2.11 6.01
N LYS A 17 -20.39 -1.41 7.15
CA LYS A 17 -19.40 -0.35 7.31
C LYS A 17 -18.04 -1.02 7.28
N SER A 18 -17.41 -1.07 6.12
CA SER A 18 -15.97 -1.28 6.03
C SER A 18 -15.34 -0.21 6.90
N VAL A 19 -14.82 -0.59 8.07
CA VAL A 19 -13.92 0.29 8.82
C VAL A 19 -12.72 0.49 7.91
N VAL A 20 -12.66 1.64 7.26
CA VAL A 20 -11.48 2.07 6.50
C VAL A 20 -10.44 2.47 7.53
N SER A 21 -9.64 1.51 7.96
CA SER A 21 -8.48 1.78 8.80
C SER A 21 -7.32 2.13 7.89
N VAL A 22 -7.01 3.43 7.81
CA VAL A 22 -5.85 3.92 7.05
C VAL A 22 -4.55 3.38 7.67
N PRO A 23 -3.61 2.85 6.86
CA PRO A 23 -2.26 2.50 7.29
C PRO A 23 -1.57 3.58 8.13
N SER A 24 -1.00 3.20 9.27
CA SER A 24 -0.19 4.10 10.08
C SER A 24 1.22 4.26 9.50
N CYS A 25 1.79 5.47 9.50
CA CYS A 25 3.18 5.65 9.04
C CYS A 25 4.21 4.79 9.80
N PRO A 26 4.14 4.61 11.12
CA PRO A 26 5.05 3.70 11.82
C PRO A 26 5.02 2.28 11.25
N ASP A 27 3.85 1.76 10.87
CA ASP A 27 3.76 0.42 10.28
C ASP A 27 4.28 0.38 8.84
N VAL A 28 4.03 1.43 8.06
CA VAL A 28 4.64 1.59 6.72
C VAL A 28 6.16 1.63 6.82
N ILE A 29 6.71 2.44 7.73
CA ILE A 29 8.15 2.60 7.94
C ILE A 29 8.80 1.26 8.32
N LYS A 30 8.18 0.47 9.22
CA LYS A 30 8.70 -0.86 9.57
C LYS A 30 8.85 -1.77 8.36
N ASN A 31 7.94 -1.69 7.39
CA ASN A 31 8.00 -2.48 6.17
C ASN A 31 9.03 -1.94 5.15
N VAL A 32 9.25 -0.62 5.09
CA VAL A 32 10.16 0.02 4.13
C VAL A 32 11.61 0.03 4.61
N ALA A 33 11.84 0.16 5.91
CA ALA A 33 13.18 0.24 6.52
C ALA A 33 14.19 -0.80 6.00
N PRO A 34 13.86 -2.11 5.90
CA PRO A 34 14.80 -3.11 5.39
C PRO A 34 15.17 -2.93 3.90
N CYS A 35 14.44 -2.13 3.13
CA CYS A 35 14.66 -1.90 1.71
C CYS A 35 15.65 -0.76 1.40
N LEU A 36 16.06 0.03 2.39
CA LEU A 36 16.93 1.18 2.16
C LEU A 36 18.23 0.81 1.43
N SER A 37 18.86 -0.30 1.82
CA SER A 37 20.07 -0.81 1.18
C SER A 37 19.87 -1.14 -0.30
N TYR A 38 18.72 -1.73 -0.65
CA TYR A 38 18.34 -1.97 -2.04
C TYR A 38 18.19 -0.67 -2.81
N LEU A 39 17.49 0.31 -2.24
CA LEU A 39 17.30 1.63 -2.85
C LEU A 39 18.61 2.40 -3.05
N GLN A 40 19.68 2.00 -2.34
CA GLN A 40 21.05 2.52 -2.48
C GLN A 40 21.94 1.70 -3.42
N GLY A 41 21.37 0.75 -4.18
CA GLY A 41 22.10 0.01 -5.22
C GLY A 41 22.50 -1.41 -4.84
N LYS A 42 22.13 -1.90 -3.64
CA LYS A 42 22.37 -3.31 -3.25
C LYS A 42 21.23 -4.22 -3.72
N SER A 43 21.39 -5.52 -3.50
CA SER A 43 20.35 -6.54 -3.74
C SER A 43 19.27 -6.51 -2.66
N ALA A 44 18.06 -6.95 -3.00
CA ALA A 44 16.93 -6.97 -2.07
C ALA A 44 17.15 -8.07 -1.04
N SER A 45 17.06 -7.72 0.25
CA SER A 45 17.13 -8.70 1.33
C SER A 45 15.79 -9.45 1.47
N PRO A 46 15.77 -10.65 2.06
CA PRO A 46 14.53 -11.35 2.37
C PRO A 46 13.57 -10.50 3.22
N GLN A 47 14.10 -9.72 4.16
CA GLN A 47 13.33 -8.81 5.00
C GLN A 47 12.73 -7.65 4.19
N CYS A 48 13.46 -7.12 3.21
CA CYS A 48 12.92 -6.11 2.31
C CYS A 48 11.74 -6.68 1.52
N CYS A 49 11.89 -7.87 0.95
CA CYS A 49 10.81 -8.49 0.19
C CYS A 49 9.60 -8.87 1.04
N ALA A 50 9.80 -9.29 2.29
CA ALA A 50 8.70 -9.45 3.25
C ALA A 50 7.97 -8.11 3.49
N GLY A 51 8.72 -7.02 3.65
CA GLY A 51 8.16 -5.68 3.80
C GLY A 51 7.37 -5.21 2.58
N VAL A 52 7.87 -5.42 1.36
CA VAL A 52 7.16 -5.08 0.10
C VAL A 52 5.83 -5.84 0.01
N LYS A 53 5.81 -7.13 0.37
CA LYS A 53 4.58 -7.93 0.42
C LYS A 53 3.61 -7.43 1.51
N GLY A 54 4.15 -7.02 2.65
CA GLY A 54 3.38 -6.38 3.72
C GLY A 54 2.69 -5.09 3.24
N LEU A 55 3.42 -4.21 2.56
CA LEU A 55 2.87 -2.98 1.97
C LEU A 55 1.78 -3.26 0.94
N SER A 56 1.95 -4.29 0.10
CA SER A 56 0.93 -4.75 -0.84
C SER A 56 -0.37 -5.14 -0.12
N GLY A 57 -0.28 -5.90 0.99
CA GLY A 57 -1.44 -6.24 1.81
C GLY A 57 -2.12 -5.06 2.52
N MET A 58 -1.40 -3.95 2.72
CA MET A 58 -1.92 -2.70 3.30
C MET A 58 -2.58 -1.80 2.25
N ALA A 59 -2.19 -1.90 0.98
CA ALA A 59 -2.57 -1.02 -0.12
C ALA A 59 -3.96 -1.32 -0.74
N LYS A 60 -4.98 -1.54 0.10
CA LYS A 60 -6.27 -2.13 -0.32
C LYS A 60 -7.17 -1.21 -1.15
N ASN A 61 -7.02 0.10 -1.00
CA ASN A 61 -7.80 1.10 -1.72
C ASN A 61 -6.94 2.36 -1.95
N GLN A 62 -7.50 3.33 -2.68
CA GLN A 62 -6.79 4.56 -3.03
C GLN A 62 -6.32 5.36 -1.81
N GLN A 63 -7.13 5.43 -0.76
CA GLN A 63 -6.78 6.17 0.46
C GLN A 63 -5.59 5.53 1.16
N ASP A 64 -5.55 4.19 1.22
CA ASP A 64 -4.44 3.45 1.80
C ASP A 64 -3.16 3.65 0.98
N ARG A 65 -3.25 3.57 -0.35
CA ARG A 65 -2.11 3.79 -1.25
C ARG A 65 -1.53 5.20 -1.12
N MET A 66 -2.40 6.21 -1.02
CA MET A 66 -1.98 7.59 -0.81
C MET A 66 -1.26 7.76 0.54
N ALA A 67 -1.82 7.20 1.61
CA ALA A 67 -1.22 7.24 2.93
C ALA A 67 0.16 6.52 2.95
N ILE A 68 0.24 5.32 2.37
CA ILE A 68 1.51 4.59 2.24
C ILE A 68 2.54 5.43 1.47
N CYS A 69 2.15 6.02 0.35
CA CYS A 69 3.04 6.84 -0.47
C CYS A 69 3.60 8.03 0.31
N GLU A 70 2.75 8.77 1.03
CA GLU A 70 3.20 9.92 1.84
C GLU A 70 4.13 9.48 2.97
N CYS A 71 3.83 8.37 3.64
CA CYS A 71 4.70 7.82 4.67
C CYS A 71 6.07 7.36 4.10
N VAL A 72 6.10 6.71 2.93
CA VAL A 72 7.35 6.32 2.24
C VAL A 72 8.16 7.56 1.87
N LYS A 73 7.51 8.58 1.30
CA LYS A 73 8.13 9.85 0.93
C LYS A 73 8.77 10.53 2.14
N GLN A 74 8.05 10.61 3.26
CA GLN A 74 8.57 11.15 4.51
C GLN A 74 9.73 10.30 5.04
N ALA A 75 9.59 8.98 5.05
CA ALA A 75 10.62 8.06 5.54
C ALA A 75 11.93 8.19 4.76
N LEU A 76 11.85 8.33 3.44
CA LEU A 76 13.01 8.43 2.56
C LEU A 76 13.57 9.86 2.44
N SER A 77 12.86 10.87 2.94
CA SER A 77 13.24 12.29 2.79
C SER A 77 14.65 12.64 3.33
N SER A 78 15.08 11.91 4.36
CA SER A 78 16.39 12.09 5.02
C SER A 78 17.50 11.20 4.46
N TYR A 79 17.21 10.39 3.45
CA TYR A 79 18.17 9.42 2.90
C TYR A 79 18.53 9.76 1.45
N ALA A 80 19.77 9.42 1.07
CA ALA A 80 20.16 9.32 -0.33
C ALA A 80 19.75 7.93 -0.84
N TYR A 81 19.03 7.90 -1.96
CA TYR A 81 18.56 6.69 -2.62
C TYR A 81 18.26 6.97 -4.10
N ASP A 82 18.08 5.92 -4.90
CA ASP A 82 17.63 6.01 -6.29
C ASP A 82 16.12 5.69 -6.39
N PRO A 83 15.27 6.69 -6.64
CA PRO A 83 13.82 6.49 -6.81
C PRO A 83 13.47 5.53 -7.95
N LYS A 84 14.33 5.38 -8.96
CA LYS A 84 14.10 4.48 -10.10
C LYS A 84 14.17 3.01 -9.71
N ARG A 85 14.68 2.69 -8.52
CA ARG A 85 14.73 1.32 -7.99
C ARG A 85 13.42 0.92 -7.31
N ILE A 86 12.62 1.86 -6.81
CA ILE A 86 11.36 1.54 -6.14
C ILE A 86 10.41 0.70 -7.02
N PRO A 87 10.21 1.04 -8.32
CA PRO A 87 9.35 0.24 -9.21
C PRO A 87 9.89 -1.16 -9.53
N LEU A 88 11.16 -1.43 -9.26
CA LEU A 88 11.79 -2.72 -9.53
C LEU A 88 11.61 -3.70 -8.37
N LEU A 89 11.39 -3.20 -7.14
CA LEU A 89 11.21 -4.02 -5.94
C LEU A 89 10.12 -5.09 -6.07
N PRO A 90 8.91 -4.81 -6.59
CA PRO A 90 7.86 -5.82 -6.65
C PRO A 90 8.26 -7.02 -7.50
N LYS A 91 8.89 -6.77 -8.66
CA LYS A 91 9.40 -7.83 -9.55
C LYS A 91 10.51 -8.63 -8.90
N GLU A 92 11.49 -7.96 -8.29
CA GLU A 92 12.61 -8.62 -7.58
C GLU A 92 12.11 -9.46 -6.40
N CYS A 93 11.02 -9.06 -5.76
CA CYS A 93 10.46 -9.72 -4.58
C CYS A 93 9.30 -10.68 -4.86
N GLY A 94 8.88 -10.83 -6.13
CA GLY A 94 7.71 -11.62 -6.51
C GLY A 94 6.44 -11.15 -5.81
N ALA A 95 6.25 -9.83 -5.72
CA ALA A 95 5.04 -9.20 -5.18
C ALA A 95 4.21 -8.61 -6.32
N ASP A 96 2.90 -8.84 -6.28
CA ASP A 96 1.96 -8.30 -7.24
C ASP A 96 1.44 -6.94 -6.76
N VAL A 97 2.27 -5.91 -6.94
CA VAL A 97 1.95 -4.53 -6.57
C VAL A 97 2.73 -3.56 -7.44
N VAL A 98 2.11 -2.44 -7.80
CA VAL A 98 2.82 -1.34 -8.47
C VAL A 98 3.30 -0.35 -7.42
N LEU A 99 4.62 -0.12 -7.40
CA LEU A 99 5.23 0.93 -6.59
C LEU A 99 5.78 2.02 -7.51
N PRO A 100 5.27 3.26 -7.46
CA PRO A 100 5.78 4.33 -8.28
C PRO A 100 7.19 4.77 -7.82
N PRO A 101 7.95 5.49 -8.66
CA PRO A 101 9.22 6.07 -8.26
C PRO A 101 8.99 7.26 -7.31
N VAL A 102 8.78 6.96 -6.03
CA VAL A 102 8.54 7.97 -4.99
C VAL A 102 9.83 8.72 -4.69
N ASP A 103 9.88 9.99 -5.07
CA ASP A 103 10.89 10.97 -4.69
C ASP A 103 10.28 12.12 -3.87
N LYS A 104 11.11 13.09 -3.46
CA LYS A 104 10.69 14.25 -2.65
C LYS A 104 9.63 15.13 -3.33
N ASN A 105 9.55 15.08 -4.65
CA ASN A 105 8.63 15.85 -5.49
C ASN A 105 7.48 15.00 -6.07
N TYR A 106 7.51 13.67 -5.87
CA TYR A 106 6.45 12.78 -6.34
C TYR A 106 5.11 13.17 -5.72
N ASP A 107 4.08 13.24 -6.57
CA ASP A 107 2.70 13.54 -6.17
C ASP A 107 1.97 12.23 -5.83
N CYS A 108 1.80 11.97 -4.53
CA CYS A 108 1.17 10.75 -4.03
C CYS A 108 -0.32 10.66 -4.35
N SER A 109 -0.97 11.77 -4.76
CA SER A 109 -2.34 11.74 -5.28
C SER A 109 -2.42 10.89 -6.56
N LYS A 110 -1.31 10.73 -7.28
CA LYS A 110 -1.18 9.93 -8.51
C LYS A 110 -0.85 8.46 -8.26
N ALA A 111 -0.75 8.00 -7.01
CA ALA A 111 -0.52 6.58 -6.68
C ALA A 111 -1.72 5.66 -7.01
N GLN A 112 -2.53 6.02 -8.01
CA GLN A 112 -3.76 5.35 -8.43
C GLN A 112 -3.55 4.13 -9.32
N LEU A 113 -2.32 3.72 -9.66
CA LEU A 113 -2.10 2.79 -10.77
C LEU A 113 -1.79 1.36 -10.32
N ALA A 114 -2.80 0.66 -9.81
CA ALA A 114 -2.95 -0.80 -9.88
C ALA A 114 -4.38 -1.21 -9.42
N GLU A 115 -5.41 -0.62 -10.00
CA GLU A 115 -6.80 -1.04 -9.78
C GLU A 115 -7.54 -1.35 -11.10
N ASP A 116 -6.82 -1.78 -12.14
CA ASP A 116 -7.46 -2.53 -13.21
C ASP A 116 -7.28 -4.03 -12.94
N GLY A 117 -8.22 -4.58 -12.19
CA GLY A 117 -8.69 -5.97 -12.36
C GLY A 117 -7.73 -7.10 -11.99
N ALA A 118 -7.68 -7.45 -10.70
CA ALA A 118 -7.40 -8.82 -10.27
C ALA A 118 -8.57 -9.37 -9.45
N MET A 119 -9.76 -9.33 -10.03
CA MET A 119 -10.67 -10.48 -9.94
C MET A 119 -10.27 -11.42 -11.08
N ILE A 120 -9.26 -12.25 -10.84
CA ILE A 120 -8.94 -13.39 -11.71
C ILE A 120 -9.47 -14.65 -11.02
N MET A 121 -10.62 -15.10 -11.52
CA MET A 121 -11.27 -16.42 -11.47
C MET A 121 -11.31 -17.17 -10.13
#